data_AF-A0A925KJB4-F1
#
_entry.id   AF-A0A925KJB4-F1
#
_cell.length_a   1.000
_cell.length_b   1.000
_cell.length_c   1.000
_cell.angle_alpha   90.00
_cell.angle_beta   90.00
_cell.angle_gamma   90.00
#
_symmetry.space_group_name_H-M   'P 1'
#
loop_
_entity.id
_entity.type
_entity.pdbx_description
1 polymer ?
#
loop_
_entity_poly.entity_id
_entity_poly.type
_entity_poly.pdbx_seq_one_letter_code
_entity_poly.pdbx_strand_id
1 'polypeptide(L)'
;MTALAPVALDLTGDASAHPAGEFVSFPDSPFQLCQPYAPAGDQPAAIQQLVEGIEDGLAYQTLLGVTGSGKTFTMANVIARMGRPAIVFAPNKTLAAQLYSEFREFFPKNAVEYFVSYYDYYQPEAYVPQRDLFIEKDSAINEHIEQMRLSATKSLLERRDVIIVASVSAIYGIGNPADYHKMVMTLRVADKMSQRDVIARMGRPAIVFAPNKTLAAQLYSE
;
A
#
# COMPACT_ATOMS: atom_id res chain seq x y z
N MET A 1 16.55 -3.54 -31.16
CA MET A 1 15.39 -3.20 -30.30
C MET A 1 15.95 -2.57 -29.04
N THR A 2 15.90 -1.25 -28.96
CA THR A 2 16.51 -0.46 -27.87
C THR A 2 15.75 -0.74 -26.58
N ALA A 3 16.44 -1.29 -25.58
CA ALA A 3 15.89 -1.48 -24.25
C ALA A 3 15.52 -0.11 -23.67
N LEU A 4 14.25 0.09 -23.34
CA LEU A 4 13.80 1.21 -22.54
C LEU A 4 14.48 1.09 -21.16
N ALA A 5 15.31 2.08 -20.82
CA ALA A 5 15.92 2.16 -19.50
C ALA A 5 14.83 2.18 -18.41
N PRO A 6 15.05 1.52 -17.27
CA PRO A 6 14.10 1.59 -16.17
C PRO A 6 14.06 3.03 -15.65
N VAL A 7 12.87 3.66 -15.73
CA VAL A 7 12.61 4.90 -15.03
C VAL A 7 12.57 4.57 -13.54
N ALA A 8 13.67 4.80 -12.84
CA ALA A 8 13.69 4.80 -11.39
C ALA A 8 12.80 5.98 -10.92
N LEU A 9 11.53 5.69 -10.63
CA LEU A 9 10.72 6.64 -9.87
C LEU A 9 11.25 6.64 -8.44
N ASP A 10 11.79 7.78 -8.03
CA ASP A 10 12.16 8.04 -6.65
C ASP A 10 10.89 8.08 -5.78
N LEU A 11 10.54 6.94 -5.19
CA LEU A 11 9.44 6.80 -4.24
C LEU A 11 9.89 7.15 -2.80
N THR A 12 11.13 7.61 -2.62
CA THR A 12 11.75 7.91 -1.32
C THR A 12 11.63 9.36 -0.90
N GLY A 13 10.86 10.16 -1.66
CA GLY A 13 10.61 11.57 -1.38
C GLY A 13 10.29 11.83 0.09
N ASP A 14 11.18 12.57 0.75
CA ASP A 14 11.02 13.09 2.10
C ASP A 14 9.72 13.91 2.17
N ALA A 15 8.85 13.57 3.13
CA ALA A 15 7.52 14.14 3.30
C ALA A 15 7.56 15.51 3.99
N SER A 16 8.49 16.39 3.60
CA SER A 16 8.74 17.66 4.31
C SER A 16 8.11 18.90 3.66
N ALA A 17 7.29 18.74 2.60
CA ALA A 17 6.49 19.81 2.03
C ALA A 17 5.09 19.32 1.64
N HIS A 18 4.21 19.13 2.63
CA HIS A 18 2.79 18.93 2.36
C HIS A 18 2.16 20.23 1.84
N PRO A 19 1.34 20.20 0.78
CA PRO A 19 0.64 21.38 0.32
C PRO A 19 -0.27 21.93 1.44
N ALA A 20 -0.36 23.26 1.53
CA ALA A 20 -1.25 23.93 2.47
C ALA A 20 -2.71 23.59 2.14
N GLY A 21 -3.27 22.58 2.82
CA GLY A 21 -4.65 22.13 2.68
C GLY A 21 -5.35 22.00 4.03
N GLU A 22 -6.67 22.14 4.03
CA GLU A 22 -7.48 21.93 5.23
C GLU A 22 -7.63 20.43 5.49
N PHE A 23 -7.47 19.99 6.74
CA PHE A 23 -7.74 18.61 7.12
C PHE A 23 -9.22 18.43 7.41
N VAL A 24 -9.86 17.54 6.67
CA VAL A 24 -11.26 17.18 6.84
C VAL A 24 -11.36 15.75 7.39
N SER A 25 -12.17 15.59 8.43
CA SER A 25 -12.52 14.30 9.03
C SER A 25 -14.03 14.12 8.98
N PHE A 26 -14.47 12.87 8.87
CA PHE A 26 -15.89 12.51 8.84
C PHE A 26 -16.27 11.71 10.09
N PRO A 27 -17.55 11.77 10.55
CA PRO A 27 -18.01 10.95 11.67
C PRO A 27 -17.71 9.47 11.44
N ASP A 28 -17.23 8.79 12.48
CA ASP A 28 -16.88 7.35 12.47
C ASP A 28 -15.83 6.93 11.42
N SER A 29 -15.12 7.88 10.81
CA SER A 29 -14.04 7.62 9.87
C SER A 29 -12.66 7.86 10.50
N PRO A 30 -11.73 6.89 10.41
CA PRO A 30 -10.37 7.09 10.90
C PRO A 30 -9.48 7.86 9.90
N PHE A 31 -10.01 8.21 8.72
CA PHE A 31 -9.26 8.92 7.68
C PHE A 31 -9.28 10.44 7.88
N GLN A 32 -8.12 11.07 7.66
CA GLN A 32 -7.93 12.52 7.69
C GLN A 32 -7.54 12.98 6.29
N LEU A 33 -8.51 13.49 5.54
CA LEU A 33 -8.33 13.96 4.18
C LEU A 33 -7.73 15.35 4.17
N CYS A 34 -6.54 15.51 3.60
CA CYS A 34 -5.96 16.80 3.26
C CYS A 34 -6.63 17.32 1.98
N GLN A 35 -7.42 18.39 2.10
CA GLN A 35 -8.11 19.04 0.99
C GLN A 35 -7.42 20.36 0.66
N PRO A 36 -6.56 20.41 -0.38
CA PRO A 36 -6.02 21.68 -0.87
C PRO A 36 -7.09 22.55 -1.55
N TYR A 37 -8.20 21.96 -1.99
CA TYR A 37 -9.35 22.62 -2.60
C TYR A 37 -10.62 21.83 -2.29
N ALA A 38 -11.78 22.50 -2.28
CA ALA A 38 -13.07 21.85 -2.13
C ALA A 38 -13.48 21.10 -3.41
N PRO A 39 -14.26 20.00 -3.33
CA PRO A 39 -14.85 19.36 -4.51
C PRO A 39 -15.65 20.35 -5.36
N ALA A 40 -15.42 20.34 -6.67
CA ALA A 40 -16.02 21.29 -7.61
C ALA A 40 -16.54 20.60 -8.88
N GLY A 41 -17.35 21.32 -9.67
CA GLY A 41 -17.99 20.77 -10.87
C GLY A 41 -18.92 19.60 -10.52
N ASP A 42 -18.75 18.48 -11.21
CA ASP A 42 -19.58 17.28 -11.01
C ASP A 42 -19.11 16.41 -9.82
N GLN A 43 -17.97 16.74 -9.19
CA GLN A 43 -17.41 15.94 -8.10
C GLN A 43 -18.34 15.81 -6.90
N PRO A 44 -19.01 16.87 -6.39
CA PRO A 44 -19.89 16.75 -5.23
C PRO A 44 -21.02 15.74 -5.45
N ALA A 45 -21.67 15.80 -6.61
CA ALA A 45 -22.75 14.87 -6.97
C ALA A 45 -22.24 13.44 -7.15
N ALA A 46 -21.08 13.26 -7.79
CA ALA A 46 -20.47 11.93 -7.95
C ALA A 46 -20.06 11.31 -6.61
N ILE A 47 -19.48 12.09 -5.69
CA ILE A 47 -19.13 11.64 -4.34
C ILE A 47 -20.39 11.21 -3.59
N GLN A 48 -21.44 12.03 -3.63
CA GLN A 48 -22.70 11.74 -2.95
C GLN A 48 -23.30 10.41 -3.45
N GLN A 49 -23.47 10.25 -4.77
CA GLN A 49 -24.05 9.04 -5.35
C GLN A 49 -23.24 7.77 -5.03
N LEU A 50 -21.90 7.87 -5.07
CA LEU A 50 -21.03 6.75 -4.74
C LEU A 50 -21.13 6.35 -3.27
N VAL A 51 -21.19 7.33 -2.36
CA VAL A 51 -21.35 7.09 -0.91
C VAL A 51 -22.72 6.45 -0.64
N GLU A 52 -23.80 7.04 -1.15
CA GLU A 52 -25.16 6.51 -1.03
C GLU A 52 -25.23 5.07 -1.53
N GLY A 53 -24.66 4.79 -2.71
CA GLY A 53 -24.63 3.43 -3.24
C GLY A 53 -23.88 2.42 -2.36
N ILE A 54 -22.82 2.83 -1.65
CA ILE A 54 -22.11 1.94 -0.72
C ILE A 54 -22.96 1.70 0.53
N GLU A 55 -23.63 2.73 1.05
CA GLU A 55 -24.52 2.66 2.21
C GLU A 55 -25.76 1.79 1.93
N ASP A 56 -26.29 1.86 0.71
CA ASP A 56 -27.38 1.01 0.20
C ASP A 56 -26.95 -0.45 -0.03
N GLY A 57 -25.66 -0.76 0.11
CA GLY A 57 -25.12 -2.11 -0.02
C GLY A 57 -24.86 -2.56 -1.46
N LEU A 58 -24.72 -1.62 -2.42
CA LEU A 58 -24.37 -1.97 -3.79
C LEU A 58 -22.96 -2.57 -3.85
N ALA A 59 -22.87 -3.79 -4.39
CA ALA A 59 -21.59 -4.48 -4.57
C ALA A 59 -20.74 -3.89 -5.71
N TYR A 60 -21.38 -3.32 -6.73
CA TYR A 60 -20.72 -2.80 -7.93
C TYR A 60 -21.25 -1.42 -8.29
N GLN A 61 -20.32 -0.48 -8.50
CA GLN A 61 -20.62 0.89 -8.95
C GLN A 61 -19.56 1.32 -9.96
N THR A 62 -19.90 2.25 -10.85
CA THR A 62 -18.99 2.74 -11.89
C THR A 62 -18.96 4.27 -11.90
N LEU A 63 -17.79 4.85 -11.67
CA LEU A 63 -17.55 6.28 -11.83
C LEU A 63 -17.16 6.59 -13.28
N LEU A 64 -18.12 7.08 -14.08
CA LEU A 64 -17.85 7.53 -15.45
C LEU A 64 -17.29 8.96 -15.42
N GLY A 65 -15.96 9.09 -15.36
CA GLY A 65 -15.28 10.39 -15.33
C GLY A 65 -14.37 10.62 -16.53
N VAL A 66 -14.46 11.80 -17.15
CA VAL A 66 -13.56 12.23 -18.23
C VAL A 66 -12.12 12.41 -17.73
N THR A 67 -11.14 12.38 -18.63
CA THR A 67 -9.74 12.66 -18.28
C THR A 67 -9.60 14.07 -17.72
N GLY A 68 -8.84 14.23 -16.63
CA GLY A 68 -8.65 15.52 -15.97
C GLY A 68 -9.75 15.95 -15.00
N SER A 69 -10.83 15.17 -14.83
CA SER A 69 -11.93 15.52 -13.91
C SER A 69 -11.62 15.35 -12.42
N GLY A 70 -10.39 14.97 -12.06
CA GLY A 70 -9.99 14.74 -10.66
C GLY A 70 -10.55 13.44 -10.05
N LYS A 71 -10.61 12.34 -10.82
CA LYS A 71 -11.13 11.04 -10.35
C LYS A 71 -10.49 10.55 -9.05
N THR A 72 -9.17 10.71 -8.90
CA THR A 72 -8.48 10.30 -7.66
C THR A 72 -8.99 11.10 -6.46
N PHE A 73 -9.19 12.41 -6.62
CA PHE A 73 -9.73 13.27 -5.55
C PHE A 73 -11.19 12.93 -5.21
N THR A 74 -12.01 12.61 -6.21
CA THR A 74 -13.36 12.05 -6.00
C THR A 74 -13.30 10.79 -5.15
N MET A 75 -12.43 9.83 -5.50
CA MET A 75 -12.31 8.58 -4.74
C MET A 75 -11.70 8.78 -3.35
N ALA A 76 -10.78 9.74 -3.17
CA ALA A 76 -10.25 10.10 -1.86
C ALA A 76 -11.37 10.61 -0.93
N ASN A 77 -12.27 11.46 -1.44
CA ASN A 77 -13.45 11.89 -0.69
C ASN A 77 -14.37 10.73 -0.31
N VAL A 78 -14.61 9.80 -1.24
CA VAL A 78 -15.42 8.60 -0.95
C VAL A 78 -14.78 7.74 0.13
N ILE A 79 -13.48 7.44 0.04
CA ILE A 79 -12.75 6.67 1.06
C ILE A 79 -12.81 7.36 2.42
N ALA A 80 -12.57 8.67 2.45
CA ALA A 80 -12.59 9.46 3.68
C ALA A 80 -13.97 9.46 4.35
N ARG A 81 -15.06 9.52 3.59
CA ARG A 81 -16.44 9.46 4.10
C ARG A 81 -16.84 8.08 4.57
N MET A 82 -16.46 7.04 3.83
CA MET A 82 -16.84 5.67 4.17
C MET A 82 -16.10 5.11 5.38
N GLY A 83 -14.90 5.62 5.70
CA GLY A 83 -14.17 5.21 6.90
C GLY A 83 -13.64 3.77 6.89
N ARG A 84 -13.56 3.14 5.71
CA ARG A 84 -13.20 1.72 5.54
C ARG A 84 -11.83 1.57 4.86
N PRO A 85 -11.01 0.57 5.23
CA PRO A 85 -9.82 0.23 4.48
C PRO A 85 -10.13 0.03 3.00
N ALA A 86 -9.28 0.55 2.12
CA ALA A 86 -9.51 0.53 0.68
C ALA A 86 -8.31 -0.07 -0.07
N ILE A 87 -8.61 -0.76 -1.17
CA ILE A 87 -7.60 -1.21 -2.13
C ILE A 87 -7.87 -0.57 -3.49
N VAL A 88 -6.83 -0.01 -4.10
CA VAL A 88 -6.88 0.64 -5.41
C VAL A 88 -6.04 -0.20 -6.36
N PHE A 89 -6.70 -0.88 -7.30
CA PHE A 89 -6.01 -1.66 -8.33
C PHE A 89 -5.60 -0.78 -9.51
N ALA A 90 -4.32 -0.84 -9.86
CA ALA A 90 -3.75 -0.22 -11.04
C ALA A 90 -3.25 -1.29 -12.02
N PRO A 91 -3.44 -1.11 -13.34
CA PRO A 91 -3.07 -2.10 -14.35
C PRO A 91 -1.56 -2.18 -14.61
N ASN A 92 -0.79 -1.17 -14.19
CA ASN A 92 0.66 -1.12 -14.37
C ASN A 92 1.36 -0.38 -13.22
N LYS A 93 2.68 -0.59 -13.08
CA LYS A 93 3.49 0.00 -12.01
C LYS A 93 3.55 1.53 -12.08
N THR A 94 3.53 2.11 -13.28
CA THR A 94 3.61 3.58 -13.46
C THR A 94 2.38 4.28 -12.91
N LEU A 95 1.18 3.82 -13.27
CA LEU A 95 -0.06 4.37 -12.74
C LEU A 95 -0.21 4.07 -11.24
N ALA A 96 0.24 2.90 -10.78
CA ALA A 96 0.25 2.57 -9.36
C ALA A 96 1.11 3.57 -8.56
N ALA A 97 2.31 3.88 -9.04
CA ALA A 97 3.20 4.85 -8.40
C ALA A 97 2.57 6.26 -8.39
N GLN A 98 1.96 6.68 -9.49
CA GLN A 98 1.25 7.96 -9.56
C GLN A 98 0.12 8.04 -8.53
N LEU A 99 -0.77 7.03 -8.50
CA LEU A 99 -1.88 6.98 -7.55
C LEU A 99 -1.37 6.93 -6.10
N TYR A 100 -0.29 6.17 -5.84
CA TYR A 100 0.34 6.14 -4.52
C TYR A 100 0.81 7.52 -4.07
N SER A 101 1.46 8.28 -4.95
CA SER A 101 1.86 9.68 -4.67
C SER A 101 0.65 10.56 -4.38
N GLU A 102 -0.36 10.53 -5.25
CA GLU A 102 -1.59 11.33 -5.09
C GLU A 102 -2.32 10.99 -3.77
N PHE A 103 -2.47 9.71 -3.44
CA PHE A 103 -3.09 9.30 -2.18
C PHE A 103 -2.25 9.69 -0.96
N ARG A 104 -0.92 9.67 -1.03
CA ARG A 104 -0.07 10.16 0.07
C ARG A 104 -0.21 11.66 0.31
N GLU A 105 -0.40 12.44 -0.75
CA GLU A 105 -0.69 13.87 -0.64
C GLU A 105 -2.07 14.12 -0.01
N PHE A 106 -3.08 13.33 -0.40
CA PHE A 106 -4.43 13.43 0.17
C PHE A 106 -4.54 12.88 1.59
N PHE A 107 -3.73 11.90 1.99
CA PHE A 107 -3.81 11.24 3.28
C PHE A 107 -2.46 11.19 4.01
N PRO A 108 -1.82 12.34 4.29
CA PRO A 108 -0.46 12.36 4.85
C PRO A 108 -0.39 11.83 6.29
N LYS A 109 -1.54 11.67 6.96
CA LYS A 109 -1.65 11.18 8.35
C LYS A 109 -2.16 9.74 8.45
N ASN A 110 -2.54 9.10 7.34
CA ASN A 110 -3.03 7.73 7.31
C ASN A 110 -2.02 6.79 6.63
N ALA A 111 -2.26 5.49 6.72
CA ALA A 111 -1.38 4.49 6.13
C ALA A 111 -1.72 4.31 4.63
N VAL A 112 -0.99 5.03 3.77
CA VAL A 112 -1.03 4.80 2.32
C VAL A 112 0.14 3.91 1.96
N GLU A 113 -0.16 2.73 1.43
CA GLU A 113 0.79 1.63 1.24
C GLU A 113 0.87 1.23 -0.23
N TYR A 114 2.02 0.70 -0.64
CA TYR A 114 2.29 0.32 -2.02
C TYR A 114 2.50 -1.19 -2.16
N PHE A 115 1.73 -1.83 -3.03
CA PHE A 115 1.74 -3.29 -3.18
C PHE A 115 1.83 -3.73 -4.64
N VAL A 116 3.05 -3.79 -5.17
CA VAL A 116 3.32 -4.27 -6.53
C VAL A 116 4.33 -5.42 -6.51
N SER A 117 4.57 -6.05 -7.66
CA SER A 117 5.61 -7.07 -7.78
C SER A 117 6.97 -6.47 -7.37
N TYR A 118 7.63 -7.13 -6.41
CA TYR A 118 8.98 -6.80 -5.96
C TYR A 118 10.06 -7.28 -6.93
N TYR A 119 9.70 -7.95 -8.03
CA TYR A 119 10.66 -8.27 -9.08
C TYR A 119 10.85 -7.07 -10.00
N ASP A 120 12.10 -6.63 -10.17
CA ASP A 120 12.51 -5.71 -11.23
C ASP A 120 12.61 -6.43 -12.57
N TYR A 121 13.10 -7.67 -12.52
CA TYR A 121 13.14 -8.60 -13.64
C TYR A 121 12.62 -9.97 -13.18
N TYR A 122 11.79 -10.60 -14.01
CA TYR A 122 11.28 -11.94 -13.73
C TYR A 122 11.13 -12.73 -15.02
N GLN A 123 11.89 -13.83 -15.11
CA GLN A 123 11.76 -14.86 -16.12
C GLN A 123 11.20 -16.12 -15.46
N PRO A 124 9.98 -16.56 -15.84
CA PRO A 124 9.44 -17.82 -15.35
C PRO A 124 10.23 -18.99 -15.92
N GLU A 125 10.25 -20.09 -15.17
CA GLU A 125 10.67 -21.38 -15.68
C GLU A 125 9.70 -21.83 -16.78
N ALA A 126 10.24 -22.26 -17.92
CA ALA A 126 9.43 -22.73 -19.03
C ALA A 126 10.18 -23.78 -19.86
N TYR A 127 9.44 -24.79 -20.32
CA TYR A 127 9.94 -25.72 -21.32
C TYR A 127 9.29 -25.40 -22.68
N VAL A 128 10.09 -25.29 -23.74
CA VAL A 128 9.67 -25.00 -25.12
C VAL A 128 9.84 -26.26 -25.97
N PRO A 129 8.78 -27.08 -26.16
CA PRO A 129 8.90 -28.40 -26.78
C PRO A 129 9.43 -28.37 -28.21
N GLN A 130 9.07 -27.35 -28.99
CA GLN A 130 9.48 -27.21 -30.40
C GLN A 130 10.99 -27.08 -30.59
N ARG A 131 11.71 -26.64 -29.56
CA ARG A 131 13.16 -26.41 -29.59
C ARG A 131 13.91 -27.29 -28.61
N ASP A 132 13.20 -28.18 -27.92
CA ASP A 132 13.71 -28.95 -26.77
C ASP A 132 14.52 -28.06 -25.81
N LEU A 133 13.99 -26.85 -25.54
CA LEU A 133 14.69 -25.83 -24.77
C LEU A 133 14.04 -25.70 -23.40
N PHE A 134 14.81 -25.96 -22.35
CA PHE A 134 14.46 -25.60 -20.99
C PHE A 134 15.00 -24.21 -20.67
N ILE A 135 14.11 -23.33 -20.23
CA ILE A 135 14.40 -21.96 -19.79
C ILE A 135 14.34 -21.98 -18.27
N GLU A 136 15.50 -21.80 -17.64
CA GLU A 136 15.59 -21.69 -16.18
C GLU A 136 14.92 -20.41 -15.67
N LYS A 137 14.43 -20.51 -14.43
CA LYS A 137 13.96 -19.34 -13.70
C LYS A 137 15.13 -18.41 -13.43
N ASP A 138 14.94 -17.13 -13.76
CA ASP A 138 15.86 -16.05 -13.40
C ASP A 138 15.06 -14.85 -12.91
N SER A 139 15.55 -14.15 -11.89
CA SER A 139 14.83 -13.02 -11.31
C SER A 139 15.74 -12.09 -10.52
N ALA A 140 15.45 -10.80 -10.60
CA ALA A 140 16.07 -9.77 -9.76
C ALA A 140 15.01 -9.16 -8.83
N ILE A 141 15.30 -9.17 -7.53
CA ILE A 141 14.41 -8.64 -6.48
C ILE A 141 14.80 -7.20 -6.16
N ASN A 142 13.78 -6.37 -5.98
CA ASN A 142 13.89 -5.02 -5.45
C ASN A 142 13.53 -5.03 -3.96
N GLU A 143 14.54 -4.95 -3.11
CA GLU A 143 14.40 -5.02 -1.66
C GLU A 143 13.52 -3.88 -1.10
N HIS A 144 13.56 -2.71 -1.72
CA HIS A 144 12.73 -1.58 -1.29
C HIS A 144 11.25 -1.86 -1.51
N ILE A 145 10.87 -2.41 -2.68
CA ILE A 145 9.48 -2.79 -2.95
C ILE A 145 9.05 -3.95 -2.06
N GLU A 146 9.93 -4.91 -1.76
CA GLU A 146 9.65 -5.96 -0.79
C GLU A 146 9.34 -5.39 0.60
N GLN A 147 10.15 -4.43 1.07
CA GLN A 147 9.91 -3.74 2.33
C GLN A 147 8.57 -2.99 2.34
N MET A 148 8.20 -2.31 1.24
CA MET A 148 6.90 -1.65 1.11
C MET A 148 5.74 -2.66 1.17
N ARG A 149 5.88 -3.86 0.61
CA ARG A 149 4.86 -4.91 0.71
C ARG A 149 4.70 -5.43 2.14
N LEU A 150 5.80 -5.58 2.87
CA LEU A 150 5.77 -5.94 4.29
C LEU A 150 5.12 -4.85 5.14
N SER A 151 5.37 -3.58 4.81
CA SER A 151 4.67 -2.43 5.40
C SER A 151 3.16 -2.51 5.17
N ALA A 152 2.75 -2.79 3.92
CA ALA A 152 1.34 -2.89 3.55
C ALA A 152 0.59 -3.98 4.33
N THR A 153 1.16 -5.18 4.43
CA THR A 153 0.54 -6.29 5.17
C THR A 153 0.51 -6.01 6.67
N LYS A 154 1.57 -5.43 7.23
CA LYS A 154 1.61 -4.98 8.63
C LYS A 154 0.51 -3.95 8.91
N SER A 155 0.43 -2.89 8.11
CA SER A 155 -0.55 -1.81 8.28
C SER A 155 -1.98 -2.33 8.26
N LEU A 156 -2.29 -3.29 7.38
CA LEU A 156 -3.61 -3.93 7.31
C LEU A 156 -3.99 -4.71 8.59
N LEU A 157 -3.00 -5.25 9.31
CA LEU A 157 -3.22 -5.98 10.57
C LEU A 157 -3.31 -5.06 11.79
N GLU A 158 -2.63 -3.90 11.76
CA GLU A 158 -2.53 -3.00 12.92
C GLU A 158 -3.52 -1.84 12.90
N ARG A 159 -4.04 -1.46 11.73
CA ARG A 159 -4.78 -0.21 11.52
C ARG A 159 -6.05 -0.41 10.68
N ARG A 160 -6.99 0.53 10.84
CA ARG A 160 -8.23 0.60 10.03
C ARG A 160 -8.20 1.70 8.98
N ASP A 161 -7.26 2.63 9.06
CA ASP A 161 -7.07 3.75 8.14
C ASP A 161 -6.01 3.45 7.08
N VAL A 162 -6.23 2.37 6.31
CA VAL A 162 -5.27 1.85 5.33
C VAL A 162 -5.80 1.98 3.91
N ILE A 163 -5.00 2.54 3.02
CA ILE A 163 -5.22 2.55 1.57
C ILE A 163 -4.05 1.81 0.93
N ILE A 164 -4.32 0.71 0.24
CA ILE A 164 -3.29 -0.04 -0.49
C ILE A 164 -3.44 0.26 -1.98
N VAL A 165 -2.42 0.87 -2.58
CA VAL A 165 -2.33 0.99 -4.04
C VAL A 165 -1.58 -0.22 -4.58
N ALA A 166 -2.28 -1.07 -5.33
CA ALA A 166 -1.82 -2.39 -5.70
C ALA A 166 -1.84 -2.63 -7.21
N SER A 167 -0.94 -3.50 -7.68
CA SER A 167 -1.09 -4.14 -8.98
C SER A 167 -1.79 -5.50 -8.86
N VAL A 168 -1.91 -6.23 -9.97
CA VAL A 168 -2.33 -7.65 -9.98
C VAL A 168 -1.50 -8.53 -9.04
N SER A 169 -0.34 -8.06 -8.53
CA SER A 169 0.40 -8.81 -7.52
C SER A 169 -0.42 -9.12 -6.25
N ALA A 170 -1.44 -8.33 -5.92
CA ALA A 170 -2.30 -8.56 -4.75
C ALA A 170 -3.25 -9.77 -4.89
N ILE A 171 -3.43 -10.34 -6.10
CA ILE A 171 -4.20 -11.57 -6.28
C ILE A 171 -3.32 -12.84 -6.26
N TYR A 172 -2.00 -12.68 -6.15
CA TYR A 172 -1.07 -13.80 -5.97
C TYR A 172 -0.94 -14.16 -4.49
N GLY A 173 -0.63 -15.43 -4.23
CA GLY A 173 -0.50 -15.96 -2.89
C GLY A 173 0.53 -15.20 -2.06
N ILE A 174 0.05 -14.56 -0.99
CA ILE A 174 0.85 -14.12 0.14
C ILE A 174 0.50 -15.09 1.27
N GLY A 175 1.49 -15.61 2.00
CA GLY A 175 1.28 -16.68 2.98
C GLY A 175 0.13 -16.45 3.97
N ASN A 176 -0.32 -17.50 4.66
CA ASN A 176 -1.49 -17.45 5.53
C ASN A 176 -1.37 -16.32 6.59
N PRO A 177 -2.36 -15.41 6.71
CA PRO A 177 -2.36 -14.34 7.71
C PRO A 177 -2.15 -14.84 9.15
N ALA A 178 -2.67 -16.03 9.48
CA ALA A 178 -2.51 -16.63 10.79
C ALA A 178 -1.04 -16.98 11.10
N ASP A 179 -0.24 -17.27 10.09
CA ASP A 179 1.19 -17.55 10.26
C ASP A 179 1.99 -16.26 10.44
N TYR A 180 1.59 -15.17 9.78
CA TYR A 180 2.14 -13.83 10.05
C TYR A 180 1.95 -13.42 11.51
N HIS A 181 0.77 -13.62 12.09
CA HIS A 181 0.53 -13.30 13.51
C HIS A 181 1.40 -14.09 14.47
N LYS A 182 1.81 -15.32 14.12
CA LYS A 182 2.73 -16.13 14.95
C LYS A 182 4.18 -15.68 14.85
N MET A 183 4.52 -15.03 13.74
CA MET A 183 5.87 -14.49 13.49
C MET A 183 6.08 -13.15 14.19
N VAL A 184 5.02 -12.35 14.35
CA VAL A 184 5.09 -11.07 15.06
C VAL A 184 5.38 -11.25 16.55
N MET A 185 6.54 -10.75 16.99
CA MET A 185 6.85 -10.58 18.41
C MET A 185 6.52 -9.14 18.86
N THR A 186 5.49 -8.99 19.69
CA THR A 186 5.18 -7.71 20.34
C THR A 186 5.98 -7.57 21.64
N LEU A 187 6.66 -6.44 21.81
CA LEU A 187 7.34 -6.05 23.05
C LEU A 187 6.74 -4.75 23.58
N ARG A 188 6.53 -4.66 24.90
CA ARG A 188 6.06 -3.47 25.61
C ARG A 188 7.05 -3.06 26.70
N VAL A 189 7.09 -1.77 27.00
CA VAL A 189 7.88 -1.24 28.11
C VAL A 189 7.36 -1.88 29.41
N ALA A 190 8.28 -2.38 30.24
CA ALA A 190 8.03 -3.17 31.45
C ALA A 190 7.64 -4.65 31.24
N ASP A 191 7.71 -5.18 30.01
CA ASP A 191 7.60 -6.63 29.79
C ASP A 191 8.74 -7.37 30.47
N LYS A 192 8.39 -8.42 31.24
CA LYS A 192 9.35 -9.33 31.87
C LYS A 192 9.72 -10.45 30.91
N MET A 193 10.48 -10.13 29.88
CA MET A 193 11.08 -11.12 28.97
C MET A 193 12.58 -11.20 29.20
N SER A 194 13.13 -12.42 29.28
CA SER A 194 14.58 -12.57 29.40
C SER A 194 15.25 -12.27 28.07
N GLN A 195 16.48 -11.75 28.10
CA GLN A 195 17.28 -11.51 26.89
C GLN A 195 17.42 -12.77 26.03
N ARG A 196 17.53 -13.95 26.66
CA ARG A 196 17.63 -15.24 25.95
C ARG A 196 16.34 -15.59 25.22
N ASP A 197 15.19 -15.34 25.83
CA ASP A 197 13.89 -15.59 25.18
C ASP A 197 13.68 -14.67 23.98
N VAL A 198 14.13 -13.41 24.09
CA VAL A 198 14.11 -12.45 22.98
C VAL A 198 15.00 -12.93 21.84
N ILE A 199 16.26 -13.31 22.12
CA ILE A 199 17.21 -13.80 21.10
C ILE A 199 16.70 -15.10 20.44
N ALA A 200 16.17 -16.04 21.23
CA ALA A 200 15.62 -17.28 20.71
C ALA A 200 14.42 -17.04 19.77
N ARG A 201 13.63 -16.00 20.02
CA ARG A 201 12.53 -15.57 19.13
C ARG A 201 13.02 -14.76 17.93
N MET A 202 14.08 -13.97 18.05
CA MET A 202 14.70 -13.22 16.95
C MET A 202 15.25 -14.12 15.84
N GLY A 203 15.63 -15.37 16.15
CA GLY A 203 16.02 -16.36 15.15
C GLY A 203 14.89 -16.80 14.19
N ARG A 204 13.66 -16.27 14.38
CA ARG A 204 12.52 -16.47 13.46
C ARG A 204 12.17 -15.13 12.80
N PRO A 205 11.97 -15.10 11.47
CA PRO A 205 11.83 -13.83 10.74
C PRO A 205 10.54 -13.07 11.11
N ALA A 206 10.63 -11.72 11.05
CA ALA A 206 9.58 -10.70 11.23
C ALA A 206 9.24 -10.25 12.67
N ILE A 207 10.01 -9.28 13.19
CA ILE A 207 9.65 -8.53 14.41
C ILE A 207 8.86 -7.29 14.02
N VAL A 208 7.73 -7.07 14.70
CA VAL A 208 6.95 -5.84 14.56
C VAL A 208 6.91 -5.11 15.89
N PHE A 209 7.57 -3.96 15.94
CA PHE A 209 7.59 -3.07 17.11
C PHE A 209 6.42 -2.08 17.06
N ALA A 210 5.66 -1.99 18.15
CA ALA A 210 4.57 -1.01 18.34
C ALA A 210 5.08 0.26 19.05
N PRO A 211 4.56 1.46 18.72
CA PRO A 211 5.19 2.71 19.11
C PRO A 211 4.80 3.14 20.54
N ASN A 212 5.82 3.23 21.40
CA ASN A 212 6.01 4.39 22.28
C ASN A 212 7.50 4.47 22.68
N LYS A 213 8.21 5.39 22.01
CA LYS A 213 9.64 5.79 22.11
C LYS A 213 10.68 4.91 21.38
N THR A 214 11.10 5.46 20.24
CA THR A 214 12.39 5.39 19.51
C THR A 214 13.31 4.16 19.68
N LEU A 215 13.40 3.33 18.64
CA LEU A 215 14.63 3.08 17.85
C LEU A 215 14.28 2.20 16.63
N ALA A 216 14.70 2.67 15.46
CA ALA A 216 14.63 1.93 14.20
C ALA A 216 15.71 0.84 14.19
N ALA A 217 15.39 -0.33 13.65
CA ALA A 217 16.39 -1.30 13.20
C ALA A 217 16.14 -1.59 11.72
N GLN A 218 16.90 -0.91 10.86
CA GLN A 218 17.29 -1.46 9.56
C GLN A 218 18.10 -2.73 9.83
N LEU A 219 17.71 -3.83 9.23
CA LEU A 219 18.54 -5.01 9.10
C LEU A 219 18.39 -5.49 7.67
N TYR A 220 19.37 -5.17 6.83
CA TYR A 220 19.97 -6.06 5.81
C TYR A 220 21.30 -5.42 5.38
N SER A 221 22.39 -5.96 5.91
CA SER A 221 23.74 -5.82 5.36
C SER A 221 24.47 -7.15 5.58
N GLU A 222 24.48 -7.98 4.55
CA GLU A 222 25.67 -8.72 4.08
C GLU A 222 25.63 -8.69 2.55
#